data_AF-A0A534NSH3-F1
#
_entry.id   AF-A0A534NSH3-F1
#
_cell.length_a   1.000
_cell.length_b   1.000
_cell.length_c   1.000
_cell.angle_alpha   90.00
_cell.angle_beta   90.00
_cell.angle_gamma   90.00
#
_symmetry.space_group_name_H-M   'P 1'
#
loop_
_entity.id
_entity.type
_entity.pdbx_description
1 polymer ?
#
loop_
_entity_poly.entity_id
_entity_poly.type
_entity_poly.pdbx_seq_one_letter_code
_entity_poly.pdbx_strand_id
1 'polypeptide(L)'
;MKRASIVACALLALSCSSGARYSQAIVALVDVSGTYADQRPEVVDVIRKGLLPRLTPGDTLVVIRIDNESYGKQNVEANMTLDVRPSRANAQKLALASTLDAFAHKRLRSG
;
A
#
# COMPACT_ATOMS: atom_id res chain seq x y z
N MET A 1 -40.85 -15.25 28.98
CA MET A 1 -39.46 -15.74 29.13
C MET A 1 -38.90 -16.37 27.85
N LYS A 2 -39.53 -17.41 27.27
CA LYS A 2 -39.00 -18.09 26.06
C LYS A 2 -38.82 -17.19 24.81
N ARG A 3 -39.75 -16.25 24.58
CA ARG A 3 -39.69 -15.30 23.45
C ARG A 3 -38.54 -14.29 23.56
N ALA A 4 -38.23 -13.83 24.78
CA ALA A 4 -37.13 -12.91 25.02
C ALA A 4 -35.77 -13.59 24.80
N SER A 5 -35.63 -14.87 25.19
CA SER A 5 -34.43 -15.66 24.92
C SER A 5 -34.19 -15.91 23.44
N ILE A 6 -35.26 -16.10 22.64
CA ILE A 6 -35.13 -16.29 21.19
C ILE A 6 -34.66 -15.00 20.51
N VAL A 7 -35.20 -13.85 20.91
CA VAL A 7 -34.79 -12.54 20.37
C VAL A 7 -33.34 -12.21 20.76
N ALA A 8 -32.94 -12.48 22.00
CA ALA A 8 -31.56 -12.29 22.44
C ALA A 8 -30.57 -13.18 21.67
N CYS A 9 -30.92 -14.43 21.40
CA CYS A 9 -30.07 -15.35 20.64
C CYS A 9 -29.94 -14.94 19.17
N ALA A 10 -31.02 -14.44 18.56
CA ALA A 10 -31.00 -13.91 17.20
C ALA A 10 -30.12 -12.65 17.06
N LEU A 11 -30.09 -11.78 18.07
CA LEU A 11 -29.24 -10.59 18.10
C LEU A 11 -27.75 -10.94 18.22
N LEU A 12 -27.40 -12.02 18.92
CA LEU A 12 -26.01 -12.49 19.02
C LEU A 12 -25.50 -13.08 17.70
N ALA A 13 -26.35 -13.77 16.94
CA ALA A 13 -26.00 -14.34 15.64
C ALA A 13 -25.68 -13.27 14.57
N LEU A 14 -26.23 -12.06 14.69
CA LEU A 14 -25.93 -10.93 13.80
C LEU A 14 -24.56 -10.28 14.08
N SER A 15 -23.89 -10.62 15.19
CA SER A 15 -22.56 -10.08 15.54
C SER A 15 -21.40 -10.80 14.84
N CYS A 16 -21.69 -11.83 14.06
CA CYS A 16 -20.70 -12.49 13.21
C CYS A 16 -20.38 -11.59 12.01
N SER A 17 -19.62 -10.51 12.25
CA SER A 17 -18.99 -9.78 11.17
C SER A 17 -18.01 -10.75 10.52
N SER A 18 -18.09 -10.91 9.20
CA SER A 18 -17.11 -11.73 8.50
C SER A 18 -15.75 -11.08 8.75
N GLY A 19 -14.94 -11.64 9.64
CA GLY A 19 -13.58 -11.17 9.95
C GLY A 19 -12.60 -11.29 8.78
N ALA A 20 -13.12 -11.48 7.56
CA ALA A 20 -12.38 -11.49 6.32
C ALA A 20 -11.84 -10.08 6.05
N ARG A 21 -10.66 -9.79 6.62
CA ARG A 21 -9.77 -8.76 6.09
C ARG A 21 -9.25 -9.28 4.76
N TYR A 22 -9.89 -8.87 3.66
CA TYR A 22 -9.35 -9.15 2.34
C TYR A 22 -8.09 -8.31 2.17
N SER A 23 -6.93 -8.98 2.14
CA SER A 23 -5.68 -8.35 1.73
C SER A 23 -5.81 -7.89 0.28
N GLN A 24 -5.53 -6.62 0.03
CA GLN A 24 -5.48 -6.08 -1.33
C GLN A 24 -4.05 -5.88 -1.80
N ALA A 25 -3.83 -5.92 -3.12
CA ALA A 25 -2.58 -5.50 -3.73
C ALA A 25 -2.82 -4.20 -4.51
N ILE A 26 -2.09 -3.16 -4.14
CA ILE A 26 -2.12 -1.87 -4.83
C ILE A 26 -0.81 -1.71 -5.60
N VAL A 27 -0.94 -1.48 -6.91
CA VAL A 27 0.19 -1.25 -7.81
C VAL A 27 0.14 0.20 -8.26
N ALA A 28 1.13 1.00 -7.87
CA ALA A 28 1.30 2.37 -8.29
C ALA A 28 2.32 2.45 -9.41
N LEU A 29 1.91 3.01 -10.56
CA LEU A 29 2.79 3.28 -11.69
C LEU A 29 3.19 4.76 -11.64
N VAL A 30 4.50 5.04 -11.63
CA VAL A 30 5.05 6.38 -11.56
C VAL A 30 5.82 6.66 -12.85
N ASP A 31 5.24 7.50 -13.70
CA ASP A 31 5.90 7.97 -14.91
C ASP A 31 6.96 9.02 -14.55
N VAL A 32 8.18 8.81 -15.05
CA VAL A 32 9.33 9.70 -14.91
C VAL A 32 9.97 10.00 -16.27
N SER A 33 9.24 9.73 -17.36
CA SER A 33 9.69 10.03 -18.73
C SER A 33 9.81 11.55 -18.96
N GLY A 34 10.83 11.96 -19.72
CA GLY A 34 11.03 13.35 -20.11
C GLY A 34 10.93 14.35 -18.95
N THR A 35 10.00 15.30 -19.07
CA THR A 35 9.79 16.37 -18.07
C THR A 35 9.06 15.90 -16.80
N TYR A 36 8.48 14.70 -16.79
CA TYR A 36 7.79 14.16 -15.61
C TYR A 36 8.78 13.74 -14.50
N ALA A 37 10.05 13.53 -14.83
CA ALA A 37 11.10 13.23 -13.85
C ALA A 37 11.16 14.26 -12.71
N ASP A 38 10.93 15.54 -13.02
CA ASP A 38 10.98 16.64 -12.04
C ASP A 38 9.76 16.65 -11.10
N GLN A 39 8.63 16.07 -11.52
CA GLN A 39 7.39 15.96 -10.75
C GLN A 39 7.34 14.69 -9.88
N ARG A 40 8.29 13.77 -10.06
CA ARG A 40 8.38 12.52 -9.29
C ARG A 40 8.26 12.73 -7.77
N PRO A 41 8.94 13.71 -7.12
CA PRO A 41 8.82 13.89 -5.68
C PRO A 41 7.37 14.12 -5.21
N GLU A 42 6.58 14.84 -6.01
CA GLU A 42 5.17 15.13 -5.70
C GLU A 42 4.30 13.86 -5.77
N VAL A 43 4.46 13.06 -6.82
CA VAL A 43 3.73 11.79 -6.98
C VAL A 43 4.09 10.81 -5.86
N VAL A 44 5.37 10.72 -5.52
CA VAL A 44 5.83 9.86 -4.42
C VAL A 44 5.25 10.33 -3.08
N ASP A 45 5.10 11.63 -2.88
CA ASP A 45 4.46 12.19 -1.69
C ASP A 45 2.98 11.80 -1.57
N VAL A 46 2.24 11.75 -2.69
CA VAL A 46 0.87 11.23 -2.71
C VAL A 46 0.83 9.76 -2.26
N ILE A 47 1.75 8.93 -2.73
CA ILE A 47 1.84 7.52 -2.33
C ILE A 47 2.21 7.41 -0.85
N ARG A 48 3.27 8.10 -0.42
CA ARG A 48 3.82 8.02 0.94
C ARG A 48 2.88 8.59 2.00
N LYS A 49 2.23 9.72 1.74
CA LYS A 49 1.36 10.41 2.72
C LYS A 49 -0.10 10.03 2.56
N GLY A 50 -0.56 9.79 1.33
CA GLY A 50 -1.95 9.51 1.02
C GLY A 50 -2.32 8.04 1.10
N LEU A 51 -1.48 7.15 0.57
CA LEU A 51 -1.78 5.72 0.41
C LEU A 51 -1.19 4.85 1.53
N LEU A 52 0.12 4.96 1.76
CA LEU A 52 0.85 4.09 2.69
C LEU A 52 0.27 4.03 4.12
N PRO A 53 -0.21 5.13 4.73
CA PRO A 53 -0.82 5.07 6.05
C PRO A 53 -2.11 4.23 6.08
N ARG A 54 -2.85 4.20 4.97
CA ARG A 54 -4.15 3.53 4.82
C ARG A 54 -4.03 2.02 4.63
N LEU A 55 -2.86 1.50 4.25
CA LEU A 55 -2.64 0.07 4.11
C LEU A 55 -2.85 -0.65 5.43
N THR A 56 -3.39 -1.85 5.39
CA THR A 56 -3.64 -2.69 6.56
C THR A 56 -2.72 -3.92 6.55
N PRO A 57 -2.48 -4.58 7.70
CA PRO A 57 -1.71 -5.82 7.74
C PRO A 57 -2.24 -6.84 6.72
N GLY A 58 -1.35 -7.40 5.91
CA GLY A 58 -1.68 -8.27 4.77
C GLY A 58 -1.77 -7.55 3.42
N ASP A 59 -1.94 -6.24 3.37
CA ASP A 59 -1.97 -5.50 2.11
C ASP A 59 -0.59 -5.47 1.44
N THR A 60 -0.58 -5.42 0.12
CA THR A 60 0.64 -5.32 -0.70
C THR A 60 0.70 -3.98 -1.41
N LEU A 61 1.85 -3.32 -1.35
CA LEU A 61 2.16 -2.16 -2.18
C LEU A 61 3.30 -2.50 -3.14
N VAL A 62 3.06 -2.26 -4.43
CA VAL A 62 4.07 -2.32 -5.47
C VAL A 62 4.17 -0.94 -6.11
N VAL A 63 5.37 -0.39 -6.23
CA VAL A 63 5.63 0.87 -6.93
C VAL A 63 6.57 0.59 -8.08
N ILE A 64 6.12 0.89 -9.30
CA ILE A 64 6.84 0.66 -10.55
C ILE A 64 7.06 1.99 -11.23
N ARG A 65 8.32 2.25 -11.60
CA ARG A 65 8.74 3.41 -12.38
C ARG A 65 8.56 3.12 -13.88
N ILE A 66 8.08 4.09 -14.63
CA ILE A 66 8.05 4.03 -16.10
C ILE A 66 8.93 5.16 -16.62
N ASP A 67 9.99 4.81 -17.34
CA ASP A 67 10.82 5.76 -18.07
C ASP A 67 10.74 5.47 -19.58
N ASN A 68 11.53 6.18 -20.38
CA ASN A 68 11.53 6.04 -21.84
C ASN A 68 11.88 4.62 -22.31
N GLU A 69 12.55 3.81 -21.48
CA GLU A 69 12.80 2.39 -21.72
C GLU A 69 11.78 1.56 -20.92
N SER A 70 10.70 1.19 -21.60
CA SER A 70 9.58 0.48 -20.96
C SER A 70 9.99 -0.86 -20.32
N TYR A 71 9.57 -1.06 -19.06
CA TYR A 71 9.49 -2.30 -18.28
C TYR A 71 10.69 -3.27 -18.29
N GLY A 72 11.64 -3.06 -17.38
CA GLY A 72 12.54 -4.10 -16.87
C GLY A 72 12.27 -4.43 -15.39
N LYS A 73 12.75 -5.58 -14.88
CA LYS A 73 12.75 -5.89 -13.42
C LYS A 73 13.38 -4.76 -12.58
N GLN A 74 14.21 -3.95 -13.21
CA GLN A 74 14.96 -2.81 -12.66
C GLN A 74 14.07 -1.60 -12.33
N ASN A 75 12.80 -1.65 -12.74
CA ASN A 75 11.85 -0.54 -12.61
C ASN A 75 10.96 -0.66 -11.38
N VAL A 76 11.06 -1.74 -10.60
CA VAL A 76 10.32 -1.89 -9.34
C VAL A 76 11.07 -1.17 -8.24
N GLU A 77 10.54 -0.05 -7.76
CA GLU A 77 11.14 0.78 -6.70
C GLU A 77 10.69 0.32 -5.31
N ALA A 78 9.52 -0.33 -5.22
CA ALA A 78 9.06 -0.98 -4.00
C ALA A 78 8.16 -2.18 -4.31
N ASN A 79 8.28 -3.26 -3.54
CA ASN A 79 7.36 -4.39 -3.56
C ASN A 79 7.33 -5.02 -2.17
N MET A 80 6.23 -4.84 -1.44
CA MET A 80 6.11 -5.32 -0.08
C MET A 80 4.68 -5.69 0.26
N THR A 81 4.49 -6.94 0.71
CA THR A 81 3.30 -7.38 1.45
C THR A 81 3.54 -7.13 2.93
N LEU A 82 2.65 -6.38 3.59
CA LEU A 82 2.72 -6.11 5.01
C LEU A 82 2.46 -7.38 5.82
N ASP A 83 3.25 -7.60 6.85
CA ASP A 83 3.06 -8.69 7.81
C ASP A 83 1.67 -8.58 8.44
N VAL A 84 1.00 -9.72 8.62
CA VAL A 84 -0.34 -9.77 9.22
C VAL A 84 -0.36 -9.29 10.68
N ARG A 85 0.79 -9.24 11.36
CA ARG A 85 0.94 -8.72 12.72
C ARG A 85 1.11 -7.20 12.69
N PRO A 86 0.21 -6.42 13.34
CA PRO A 86 0.25 -4.95 13.30
C PRO A 86 1.58 -4.32 13.73
N SER A 87 2.27 -4.90 14.72
CA SER A 87 3.55 -4.39 15.20
C SER A 87 4.65 -4.44 14.14
N ARG A 88 4.69 -5.51 13.34
CA ARG A 88 5.64 -5.66 12.23
C ARG A 88 5.21 -4.84 11.02
N ALA A 89 3.91 -4.80 10.72
CA ALA A 89 3.36 -3.99 9.63
C ALA A 89 3.72 -2.50 9.77
N ASN A 90 3.66 -1.94 10.99
CA ASN A 90 4.02 -0.54 11.22
C ASN A 90 5.51 -0.27 10.98
N ALA A 91 6.40 -1.16 11.43
CA ALA A 91 7.83 -1.05 11.15
C ALA A 91 8.13 -1.16 9.64
N GLN A 92 7.42 -2.05 8.95
CA GLN A 92 7.50 -2.19 7.49
C GLN A 92 7.00 -0.95 6.76
N LYS A 93 5.89 -0.34 7.19
CA LYS A 93 5.43 0.95 6.65
C LYS A 93 6.48 2.04 6.78
N LEU A 94 7.17 2.12 7.92
CA LEU A 94 8.24 3.11 8.11
C LEU A 94 9.41 2.86 7.15
N ALA A 95 9.85 1.61 7.01
CA ALA A 95 10.90 1.24 6.06
C ALA A 95 10.51 1.52 4.60
N LEU A 96 9.24 1.28 4.26
CA LEU A 96 8.68 1.57 2.94
C LEU A 96 8.64 3.08 2.68
N ALA A 97 8.28 3.89 3.68
CA ALA A 97 8.33 5.35 3.57
C ALA A 97 9.75 5.85 3.27
N SER A 98 10.77 5.32 3.95
CA SER A 98 12.17 5.64 3.66
C SER A 98 12.61 5.21 2.25
N THR A 99 12.11 4.06 1.77
CA THR A 99 12.39 3.58 0.41
C THR A 99 11.77 4.51 -0.64
N LEU A 100 10.53 4.95 -0.41
CA LEU A 100 9.86 5.93 -1.26
C LEU A 100 10.60 7.27 -1.25
N ASP A 101 11.07 7.73 -0.10
CA ASP A 101 11.87 8.96 0.00
C ASP A 101 13.18 8.87 -0.79
N ALA A 102 13.87 7.73 -0.72
CA ALA A 102 15.05 7.50 -1.54
C ALA A 102 14.71 7.55 -3.03
N PHE A 103 13.60 6.94 -3.45
CA PHE A 103 13.13 7.00 -4.83
C PHE A 103 12.81 8.43 -5.27
N ALA A 104 12.14 9.23 -4.43
CA ALA A 104 11.80 10.63 -4.72
C ALA A 104 13.02 11.52 -5.02
N HIS A 105 14.20 11.20 -4.47
CA HIS A 105 15.42 12.00 -4.60
C HIS A 105 16.52 11.33 -5.43
N LYS A 106 16.31 10.10 -5.90
CA LYS A 106 17.26 9.35 -6.72
C LYS A 106 17.57 10.13 -8.00
N ARG A 107 18.85 10.33 -8.32
CA ARG A 107 19.22 10.96 -9.59
C ARG A 107 18.99 9.96 -10.72
N LEU A 108 17.96 10.19 -11.53
CA LEU A 108 17.72 9.40 -12.74
C LEU A 108 18.57 10.00 -13.86
N ARG A 109 19.24 9.14 -14.63
CA ARG A 109 19.93 9.57 -15.84
C ARG A 109 18.87 9.73 -16.91
N SER A 110 18.62 10.98 -17.31
CA SER A 110 17.96 11.26 -18.58
C SER A 110 18.87 10.76 -19.69
N GLY A 111 18.40 9.77 -20.44
CA GLY A 111 18.98 9.39 -21.73
C GLY A 111 18.70 10.46 -22.77
#